data_AF-A0A3S4ISC8-F1
#
_entry.id   AF-A0A3S4ISC8-F1
#
_cell.length_a   1.000
_cell.length_b   1.000
_cell.length_c   1.000
_cell.angle_alpha   90.00
_cell.angle_beta   90.00
_cell.angle_gamma   90.00
#
_symmetry.space_group_name_H-M   'P 1'
#
loop_
_entity.id
_entity.type
_entity.pdbx_description
1 polymer ?
#
loop_
_entity_poly.entity_id
_entity_poly.type
_entity_poly.pdbx_seq_one_letter_code
_entity_poly.pdbx_strand_id
1 'polypeptide(L)'
;MLRAADLIDALGQENNPEWKTVAINTRGDMVAPNGSIGFRWGEKGKWNLEQRDGTSGEETELQLSLLGSQDDIAEVGFPYFGGEGTEHFNKVELQNVLLHKLPVKRLQLADGTTALVTTVYDLTMANYGLERGLNDENCATSYDDIKAYTPAWAEQITGVPRAQITRIAREFADNADKTHGRSMIIVGAGLNHWYHLDMNYRGLINMLVFCGCIGQSGGGWAHYVGQEKLRPQTGWQPLAFALDWQRPARHMNSTSYFYNHSSQWRYETVYRTGTAVANGG
;
A
#
# COMPACT_ATOMS: atom_id res chain seq x y z
N MET A 1 2.33 11.75 -1.79
CA MET A 1 1.55 11.67 -3.05
C MET A 1 1.18 13.08 -3.44
N LEU A 2 1.40 13.43 -4.71
CA LEU A 2 1.01 14.72 -5.30
C LEU A 2 -0.50 14.94 -5.15
N ARG A 3 -0.87 16.17 -4.79
CA ARG A 3 -2.24 16.65 -4.61
C ARG A 3 -2.57 17.68 -5.69
N ALA A 4 -3.86 17.86 -5.97
CA ALA A 4 -4.30 18.88 -6.91
C ALA A 4 -3.80 20.28 -6.47
N ALA A 5 -3.85 20.57 -5.16
CA ALA A 5 -3.35 21.82 -4.58
C ALA A 5 -1.84 22.10 -4.81
N ASP A 6 -1.04 21.08 -5.12
CA ASP A 6 0.39 21.26 -5.38
C ASP A 6 0.65 21.87 -6.77
N LEU A 7 -0.34 21.87 -7.66
CA LEU A 7 -0.24 22.31 -9.05
C LEU A 7 -0.85 23.71 -9.25
N ILE A 8 -0.36 24.41 -10.28
CA ILE A 8 -0.91 25.71 -10.69
C ILE A 8 -2.42 25.57 -10.95
N ASP A 9 -3.18 26.57 -10.49
CA ASP A 9 -4.65 26.61 -10.53
C ASP A 9 -5.36 25.42 -9.87
N ALA A 10 -4.65 24.63 -9.06
CA ALA A 10 -5.15 23.44 -8.37
C ALA A 10 -5.87 22.43 -9.27
N LEU A 11 -5.47 22.34 -10.55
CA LEU A 11 -6.19 21.60 -11.60
C LEU A 11 -7.68 21.99 -11.75
N GLY A 12 -8.06 23.21 -11.38
CA GLY A 12 -9.47 23.67 -11.39
C GLY A 12 -10.30 23.13 -10.22
N GLN A 13 -9.67 22.58 -9.18
CA GLN A 13 -10.35 22.07 -7.98
C GLN A 13 -10.40 23.15 -6.90
N GLU A 14 -11.58 23.74 -6.68
CA GLU A 14 -11.78 24.74 -5.61
C GLU A 14 -12.03 24.08 -4.24
N ASN A 15 -12.82 23.00 -4.20
CA ASN A 15 -13.15 22.29 -2.96
C ASN A 15 -12.10 21.22 -2.64
N ASN A 16 -11.54 21.26 -1.43
CA ASN A 16 -10.58 20.28 -0.90
C ASN A 16 -9.46 19.82 -1.88
N PRO A 17 -8.79 20.74 -2.61
CA PRO A 17 -7.76 20.37 -3.59
C PRO A 17 -6.57 19.63 -2.95
N GLU A 18 -6.28 19.89 -1.68
CA GLU A 18 -5.24 19.21 -0.91
C GLU A 18 -5.59 17.75 -0.60
N TRP A 19 -6.84 17.32 -0.81
CA TRP A 19 -7.33 15.95 -0.58
C TRP A 19 -7.62 15.16 -1.85
N LYS A 20 -7.23 15.69 -3.01
CA LYS A 20 -7.46 15.07 -4.33
C LYS A 20 -6.14 14.65 -4.94
N THR A 21 -5.94 13.35 -5.13
CA THR A 21 -4.72 12.78 -5.74
C THR A 21 -4.68 13.04 -7.24
N VAL A 22 -3.48 13.17 -7.79
CA VAL A 22 -3.25 13.43 -9.23
C VAL A 22 -2.67 12.20 -9.92
N ALA A 23 -3.02 12.02 -11.19
CA ALA A 23 -2.43 11.04 -12.09
C ALA A 23 -2.20 11.66 -13.48
N ILE A 24 -1.50 10.94 -14.36
CA ILE A 24 -1.34 11.30 -15.78
C ILE A 24 -2.26 10.41 -16.60
N ASN A 25 -2.95 10.98 -17.59
CA ASN A 25 -3.77 10.21 -18.54
C ASN A 25 -2.92 9.70 -19.71
N THR A 26 -3.46 8.82 -20.56
CA THR A 26 -2.74 8.26 -21.71
C THR A 26 -2.33 9.28 -22.79
N ARG A 27 -2.87 10.50 -22.75
CA ARG A 27 -2.45 11.63 -23.61
C ARG A 27 -1.27 12.41 -23.05
N GLY A 28 -0.90 12.17 -21.79
CA GLY A 28 0.16 12.89 -21.07
C GLY A 28 -0.33 14.06 -20.23
N ASP A 29 -1.64 14.30 -20.13
CA ASP A 29 -2.20 15.38 -19.31
C ASP A 29 -2.27 14.98 -17.84
N MET A 30 -1.97 15.92 -16.93
CA MET A 30 -2.22 15.73 -15.50
C MET A 30 -3.71 15.93 -15.19
N VAL A 31 -4.29 15.00 -14.43
CA VAL A 31 -5.72 15.01 -14.08
C VAL A 31 -5.92 14.67 -12.60
N ALA A 32 -6.97 15.23 -11.99
CA ALA A 32 -7.46 14.83 -10.68
C ALA A 32 -8.69 13.92 -10.88
N PRO A 33 -8.54 12.58 -10.95
CA PRO A 33 -9.66 11.70 -11.23
C PRO A 33 -10.70 11.72 -10.10
N ASN A 34 -11.95 11.41 -10.45
CA ASN A 34 -13.02 11.19 -9.48
C ASN A 34 -12.64 10.17 -8.38
N GLY A 35 -13.37 10.22 -7.26
CA GLY A 35 -13.29 9.19 -6.22
C GLY A 35 -12.27 9.42 -5.11
N SER A 36 -11.28 10.30 -5.29
CA SER A 36 -10.40 10.72 -4.20
C SER A 36 -11.18 11.35 -3.04
N ILE A 37 -10.63 11.28 -1.82
CA ILE A 37 -11.40 11.57 -0.60
C ILE A 37 -11.90 13.02 -0.52
N GLY A 38 -11.21 13.96 -1.18
CA GLY A 38 -11.66 15.35 -1.30
C GLY A 38 -13.01 15.52 -2.00
N PHE A 39 -13.39 14.62 -2.91
CA PHE A 39 -14.71 14.67 -3.57
C PHE A 39 -15.87 14.19 -2.67
N ARG A 40 -15.58 13.57 -1.52
CA ARG A 40 -16.61 12.99 -0.63
C ARG A 40 -17.36 14.05 0.17
N TRP A 41 -16.65 15.10 0.58
CA TRP A 41 -17.13 16.14 1.50
C TRP A 41 -17.02 17.51 0.82
N GLY A 42 -17.80 18.49 1.28
CA GLY A 42 -17.85 19.83 0.67
C GLY A 42 -18.57 19.90 -0.69
N GLU A 43 -18.62 18.79 -1.45
CA GLU A 43 -19.29 18.67 -2.74
C GLU A 43 -20.04 17.32 -2.88
N LYS A 44 -20.66 17.06 -4.04
CA LYS A 44 -21.41 15.82 -4.34
C LYS A 44 -21.28 15.43 -5.82
N GLY A 45 -21.61 14.18 -6.13
CA GLY A 45 -21.67 13.67 -7.51
C GLY A 45 -20.37 13.08 -8.06
N LYS A 46 -19.21 13.51 -7.56
CA LYS A 46 -17.87 13.10 -8.06
C LYS A 46 -17.14 12.07 -7.19
N TRP A 47 -17.71 11.66 -6.06
CA TRP A 47 -17.15 10.59 -5.21
C TRP A 47 -17.61 9.21 -5.71
N ASN A 48 -17.04 8.78 -6.82
CA ASN A 48 -17.28 7.49 -7.49
C ASN A 48 -15.98 7.03 -8.18
N LEU A 49 -15.99 5.80 -8.73
CA LEU A 49 -14.84 5.23 -9.46
C LEU A 49 -15.02 5.28 -10.98
N GLU A 50 -15.84 6.19 -11.49
CA GLU A 50 -15.89 6.42 -12.93
C GLU A 50 -14.54 6.99 -13.40
N GLN A 51 -14.04 6.48 -14.52
CA GLN A 51 -12.79 6.92 -15.13
C GLN A 51 -12.98 8.28 -15.82
N ARG A 52 -13.18 9.32 -15.00
CA ARG A 52 -13.44 10.69 -15.44
C ARG A 52 -12.50 11.68 -14.78
N ASP A 53 -12.18 12.73 -15.52
CA ASP A 53 -11.53 13.91 -15.00
C ASP A 53 -12.46 14.65 -14.05
N GLY A 54 -12.03 14.85 -12.80
CA GLY A 54 -12.81 15.52 -11.77
C GLY A 54 -13.05 17.00 -12.02
N THR A 55 -12.37 17.61 -13.00
CA THR A 55 -12.60 19.02 -13.39
C THR A 55 -13.59 19.09 -14.54
N SER A 56 -13.26 18.50 -15.68
CA SER A 56 -14.10 18.58 -16.90
C SER A 56 -15.30 17.64 -16.88
N GLY A 57 -15.25 16.52 -16.14
CA GLY A 57 -16.26 15.47 -16.16
C GLY A 57 -16.14 14.52 -17.37
N GLU A 58 -15.19 14.78 -18.26
CA GLU A 58 -14.93 13.95 -19.44
C GLU A 58 -14.25 12.63 -19.07
N GLU A 59 -14.44 11.63 -19.92
CA GLU A 59 -13.79 10.33 -19.75
C GLU A 59 -12.27 10.45 -19.94
N THR A 60 -11.53 9.73 -19.09
CA THR A 60 -10.07 9.75 -19.08
C THR A 60 -9.51 8.37 -18.76
N GLU A 61 -8.51 7.95 -19.52
CA GLU A 61 -7.80 6.71 -19.27
C GLU A 61 -6.49 7.02 -18.54
N LEU A 62 -6.30 6.45 -17.35
CA LEU A 62 -5.12 6.74 -16.51
C LEU A 62 -3.93 5.89 -16.94
N GLN A 63 -2.78 6.53 -17.08
CA GLN A 63 -1.51 5.87 -17.38
C GLN A 63 -0.91 5.30 -16.08
N LEU A 64 -0.48 4.03 -16.13
CA LEU A 64 0.13 3.36 -14.98
C LEU A 64 1.59 3.76 -14.79
N SER A 65 2.42 3.62 -15.83
CA SER A 65 3.87 3.79 -15.76
C SER A 65 4.33 5.02 -16.53
N LEU A 66 5.35 5.71 -16.01
CA LEU A 66 6.07 6.77 -16.73
C LEU A 66 7.19 6.23 -17.62
N LEU A 67 7.50 4.93 -17.57
CA LEU A 67 8.53 4.33 -18.41
C LEU A 67 8.17 4.48 -19.89
N GLY A 68 9.07 5.05 -20.68
CA GLY A 68 8.86 5.41 -22.08
C GLY A 68 8.40 6.85 -22.29
N SER A 69 7.99 7.56 -21.23
CA SER A 69 7.58 8.96 -21.28
C SER A 69 8.20 9.83 -20.18
N GLN A 70 9.21 9.32 -19.46
CA GLN A 70 9.91 10.04 -18.41
C GLN A 70 10.82 11.15 -18.97
N ASP A 71 11.08 12.16 -18.14
CA ASP A 71 12.05 13.22 -18.45
C ASP A 71 13.47 12.78 -18.05
N ASP A 72 13.58 11.97 -17.00
CA ASP A 72 14.85 11.49 -16.44
C ASP A 72 14.67 10.15 -15.70
N ILE A 73 15.78 9.55 -15.28
CA ILE A 73 15.83 8.39 -14.39
C ILE A 73 16.45 8.83 -13.05
N ALA A 74 15.70 8.66 -11.96
CA ALA A 74 16.17 8.98 -10.61
C ALA A 74 16.42 7.72 -9.79
N GLU A 75 17.42 7.77 -8.89
CA GLU A 75 17.62 6.74 -7.89
C GLU A 75 16.74 7.00 -6.66
N VAL A 76 15.92 6.03 -6.29
CA VAL A 76 15.02 6.08 -5.14
C VAL A 76 15.43 4.99 -4.16
N GLY A 77 15.66 5.37 -2.89
CA GLY A 77 15.99 4.44 -1.82
C GLY A 77 14.75 3.75 -1.25
N PHE A 78 14.78 2.42 -1.22
CA PHE A 78 13.76 1.58 -0.60
C PHE A 78 14.32 0.93 0.67
N PRO A 79 13.57 0.95 1.79
CA PRO A 79 14.01 0.30 3.00
C PRO A 79 13.94 -1.22 2.85
N TYR A 80 14.96 -1.92 3.33
CA TYR A 80 15.03 -3.37 3.33
C TYR A 80 15.40 -3.90 4.71
N PHE A 81 14.55 -4.78 5.25
CA PHE A 81 14.69 -5.35 6.60
C PHE A 81 14.97 -6.87 6.57
N GLY A 82 15.10 -7.49 5.40
CA GLY A 82 15.28 -8.95 5.29
C GLY A 82 16.65 -9.45 5.78
N GLY A 83 17.60 -8.54 6.03
CA GLY A 83 18.87 -8.82 6.71
C GLY A 83 18.77 -8.72 8.24
N GLU A 84 17.69 -8.16 8.79
CA GLU A 84 17.49 -8.00 10.23
C GLU A 84 16.69 -9.19 10.81
N GLY A 85 16.74 -9.34 12.14
CA GLY A 85 15.94 -10.33 12.87
C GLY A 85 16.73 -11.08 13.95
N THR A 86 16.05 -11.92 14.72
CA THR A 86 16.69 -12.77 15.74
C THR A 86 17.36 -14.00 15.12
N GLU A 87 18.23 -14.67 15.86
CA GLU A 87 18.88 -15.93 15.50
C GLU A 87 17.92 -17.06 15.11
N HIS A 88 16.65 -16.95 15.49
CA HIS A 88 15.62 -17.97 15.27
C HIS A 88 15.03 -17.96 13.84
N PHE A 89 15.31 -16.92 13.06
CA PHE A 89 14.85 -16.78 11.69
C PHE A 89 16.03 -16.63 10.73
N ASN A 90 15.89 -17.26 9.56
CA ASN A 90 16.81 -17.06 8.45
C ASN A 90 16.75 -15.61 7.97
N LYS A 91 17.88 -15.12 7.48
CA LYS A 91 18.05 -13.73 7.02
C LYS A 91 18.76 -13.76 5.67
N VAL A 92 18.48 -12.78 4.84
CA VAL A 92 19.19 -12.57 3.57
C VAL A 92 19.82 -11.19 3.62
N GLU A 93 21.15 -11.15 3.73
CA GLU A 93 21.89 -9.89 3.79
C GLU A 93 21.84 -9.18 2.42
N LEU A 94 21.39 -7.93 2.43
CA LEU A 94 21.52 -6.95 1.35
C LEU A 94 21.86 -5.60 1.99
N GLN A 95 21.62 -4.48 1.32
CA GLN A 95 21.75 -3.15 1.94
C GLN A 95 20.44 -2.75 2.63
N ASN A 96 20.52 -2.09 3.80
CA ASN A 96 19.35 -1.54 4.50
C ASN A 96 18.55 -0.54 3.65
N VAL A 97 19.22 0.09 2.67
CA VAL A 97 18.61 0.95 1.66
C VAL A 97 19.01 0.39 0.29
N LEU A 98 18.02 -0.05 -0.49
CA LEU A 98 18.18 -0.50 -1.86
C LEU A 98 17.87 0.67 -2.80
N LEU A 99 18.87 1.12 -3.57
CA LEU A 99 18.68 2.17 -4.57
C LEU A 99 18.13 1.54 -5.86
N HIS A 100 16.98 2.01 -6.29
CA HIS A 100 16.35 1.58 -7.54
C HIS A 100 16.23 2.73 -8.55
N LYS A 101 16.32 2.40 -9.84
CA LYS A 101 16.18 3.35 -10.95
C LYS A 101 14.71 3.50 -11.35
N LEU A 102 14.16 4.69 -11.17
CA LEU A 102 12.75 4.99 -11.43
C LEU A 102 12.59 6.02 -12.56
N PRO A 103 11.64 5.81 -13.49
CA PRO A 103 11.24 6.84 -14.46
C PRO A 103 10.54 8.00 -13.74
N VAL A 104 11.03 9.23 -13.93
CA VAL A 104 10.47 10.42 -13.29
C VAL A 104 10.11 11.52 -14.28
N LYS A 105 9.14 12.36 -13.90
CA LYS A 105 8.87 13.64 -14.57
C LYS A 105 9.12 14.81 -13.62
N ARG A 106 9.60 15.92 -14.15
CA ARG A 106 9.79 17.17 -13.40
C ARG A 106 8.55 18.05 -13.53
N LEU A 107 7.98 18.43 -12.40
CA LEU A 107 6.83 19.31 -12.34
C LEU A 107 7.20 20.66 -11.71
N GLN A 108 6.61 21.72 -12.24
CA GLN A 108 6.58 23.04 -11.61
C GLN A 108 5.38 23.09 -10.64
N LEU A 109 5.64 23.35 -9.37
CA LEU A 109 4.62 23.44 -8.33
C LEU A 109 4.03 24.85 -8.23
N ALA A 110 2.87 24.95 -7.59
CA ALA A 110 2.14 26.21 -7.39
C ALA A 110 2.94 27.28 -6.62
N ASP A 111 3.86 26.87 -5.75
CA ASP A 111 4.71 27.77 -4.97
C ASP A 111 5.94 28.30 -5.73
N GLY A 112 6.08 27.92 -7.01
CA GLY A 112 7.23 28.31 -7.85
C GLY A 112 8.45 27.38 -7.72
N THR A 113 8.40 26.35 -6.88
CA THR A 113 9.45 25.32 -6.80
C THR A 113 9.25 24.20 -7.83
N THR A 114 10.26 23.34 -8.01
CA THR A 114 10.16 22.16 -8.88
C THR A 114 10.29 20.88 -8.08
N ALA A 115 9.55 19.83 -8.46
CA ALA A 115 9.64 18.50 -7.84
C ALA A 115 9.72 17.39 -8.90
N LEU A 116 10.36 16.28 -8.53
CA LEU A 116 10.31 15.03 -9.31
C LEU A 116 9.15 14.16 -8.81
N VAL A 117 8.43 13.54 -9.75
CA VAL A 117 7.35 12.61 -9.45
C VAL A 117 7.51 11.30 -10.21
N THR A 118 7.02 10.22 -9.62
CA THR A 118 6.87 8.89 -10.23
C THR A 118 5.50 8.33 -9.83
N THR A 119 4.99 7.33 -10.54
CA THR A 119 3.73 6.68 -10.14
C THR A 119 3.94 5.65 -9.03
N VAL A 120 2.87 5.34 -8.31
CA VAL A 120 2.83 4.22 -7.35
C VAL A 120 3.10 2.89 -8.06
N TYR A 121 2.67 2.75 -9.32
CA TYR A 121 2.94 1.54 -10.11
C TYR A 121 4.44 1.33 -10.32
N ASP A 122 5.16 2.37 -10.77
CA ASP A 122 6.62 2.28 -10.97
C ASP A 122 7.35 2.01 -9.66
N LEU A 123 6.98 2.71 -8.57
CA LEU A 123 7.50 2.45 -7.23
C LEU A 123 7.25 1.00 -6.78
N THR A 124 6.10 0.43 -7.12
CA THR A 124 5.76 -0.95 -6.77
C THR A 124 6.61 -1.94 -7.57
N MET A 125 6.77 -1.74 -8.87
CA MET A 125 7.61 -2.61 -9.70
C MET A 125 9.08 -2.59 -9.24
N ALA A 126 9.60 -1.41 -8.92
CA ALA A 126 10.94 -1.26 -8.34
C ALA A 126 11.05 -1.95 -6.97
N ASN A 127 10.09 -1.72 -6.07
CA ASN A 127 10.06 -2.37 -4.75
C ASN A 127 10.05 -3.91 -4.84
N TYR A 128 9.42 -4.49 -5.86
CA TYR A 128 9.43 -5.94 -6.07
C TYR A 128 10.70 -6.45 -6.79
N GLY A 129 11.61 -5.56 -7.20
CA GLY A 129 12.88 -5.90 -7.85
C GLY A 129 12.73 -6.33 -9.31
N LEU A 130 11.77 -5.76 -10.05
CA LEU A 130 11.55 -6.11 -11.46
C LEU A 130 12.45 -5.26 -12.37
N GLU A 131 13.36 -5.90 -13.11
CA GLU A 131 14.16 -5.23 -14.15
C GLU A 131 13.28 -4.84 -15.35
N ARG A 132 13.45 -3.62 -15.86
CA ARG A 132 12.56 -3.01 -16.87
C ARG A 132 13.30 -2.32 -18.02
N GLY A 133 14.57 -2.66 -18.24
CA GLY A 133 15.44 -2.08 -19.26
C GLY A 133 16.24 -0.86 -18.79
N LEU A 134 16.31 -0.62 -17.47
CA LEU A 134 17.05 0.48 -16.86
C LEU A 134 18.43 0.07 -16.32
N ASN A 135 18.73 -1.24 -16.35
CA ASN A 135 19.95 -1.84 -15.83
C ASN A 135 20.12 -1.49 -14.34
N ASP A 136 19.13 -1.87 -13.54
CA ASP A 136 19.11 -1.67 -12.10
C ASP A 136 19.77 -2.87 -11.41
N GLU A 137 20.90 -2.63 -10.74
CA GLU A 137 21.70 -3.68 -10.09
C GLU A 137 20.96 -4.37 -8.92
N ASN A 138 19.96 -3.71 -8.34
CA ASN A 138 19.15 -4.26 -7.26
C ASN A 138 17.90 -5.00 -7.77
N CYS A 139 17.60 -4.93 -9.07
CA CYS A 139 16.56 -5.73 -9.70
C CYS A 139 17.06 -7.13 -10.07
N ALA A 140 16.13 -8.07 -10.12
CA ALA A 140 16.40 -9.46 -10.46
C ALA A 140 16.49 -9.66 -11.98
N THR A 141 17.49 -10.41 -12.41
CA THR A 141 17.62 -10.86 -13.81
C THR A 141 16.89 -12.19 -14.08
N SER A 142 16.58 -12.94 -13.02
CA SER A 142 15.84 -14.21 -13.07
C SER A 142 15.22 -14.51 -11.71
N TYR A 143 14.37 -15.54 -11.61
CA TYR A 143 13.84 -16.01 -10.33
C TYR A 143 14.88 -16.66 -9.41
N ASP A 144 16.04 -17.03 -9.96
CA ASP A 144 17.13 -17.68 -9.22
C ASP A 144 18.12 -16.69 -8.61
N ASP A 145 18.06 -15.43 -9.02
CA ASP A 145 18.86 -14.34 -8.47
C ASP A 145 18.41 -13.99 -7.05
N ILE A 146 19.35 -13.80 -6.13
CA ILE A 146 19.02 -13.47 -4.73
C ILE A 146 18.89 -11.95 -4.62
N LYS A 147 17.71 -11.45 -5.01
CA LYS A 147 17.29 -10.05 -4.88
C LYS A 147 15.98 -9.95 -4.11
N ALA A 148 15.78 -8.83 -3.41
CA ALA A 148 14.47 -8.48 -2.85
C ALA A 148 13.47 -8.26 -4.00
N TYR A 149 12.37 -9.03 -4.16
CA TYR A 149 11.84 -10.13 -3.35
C TYR A 149 11.54 -11.37 -4.22
N THR A 150 12.59 -11.93 -4.81
CA THR A 150 12.54 -13.09 -5.73
C THR A 150 12.13 -14.40 -5.06
N PRO A 151 11.73 -15.43 -5.86
CA PRO A 151 11.56 -16.79 -5.34
C PRO A 151 12.81 -17.35 -4.66
N ALA A 152 14.02 -17.10 -5.18
CA ALA A 152 15.27 -17.52 -4.53
C ALA A 152 15.52 -16.82 -3.19
N TRP A 153 15.22 -15.52 -3.10
CA TRP A 153 15.26 -14.78 -1.83
C TRP A 153 14.26 -15.36 -0.81
N ALA A 154 13.02 -15.61 -1.25
CA ALA A 154 11.96 -16.10 -0.37
C ALA A 154 12.23 -17.54 0.11
N GLU A 155 12.86 -18.38 -0.71
CA GLU A 155 13.29 -19.73 -0.31
C GLU A 155 14.27 -19.70 0.86
N GLN A 156 15.22 -18.76 0.89
CA GLN A 156 16.14 -18.62 2.02
C GLN A 156 15.44 -18.16 3.30
N ILE A 157 14.55 -17.17 3.19
CA ILE A 157 13.81 -16.62 4.34
C ILE A 157 12.83 -17.65 4.92
N THR A 158 12.06 -18.32 4.06
CA THR A 158 10.90 -19.14 4.49
C THR A 158 11.17 -20.64 4.53
N GLY A 159 12.22 -21.11 3.86
CA GLY A 159 12.48 -22.53 3.62
C GLY A 159 11.55 -23.19 2.58
N VAL A 160 10.60 -22.46 2.00
CA VAL A 160 9.69 -22.99 0.96
C VAL A 160 10.42 -23.06 -0.38
N PRO A 161 10.43 -24.20 -1.08
CA PRO A 161 11.13 -24.32 -2.36
C PRO A 161 10.66 -23.29 -3.39
N ARG A 162 11.59 -22.58 -4.04
CA ARG A 162 11.34 -21.55 -5.06
C ARG A 162 10.49 -22.05 -6.22
N ALA A 163 10.62 -23.34 -6.55
CA ALA A 163 9.81 -24.00 -7.56
C ALA A 163 8.32 -24.03 -7.18
N GLN A 164 8.00 -24.25 -5.90
CA GLN A 164 6.62 -24.19 -5.40
C GLN A 164 6.09 -22.77 -5.39
N ILE A 165 6.89 -21.81 -4.89
CA ILE A 165 6.52 -20.39 -4.91
C ILE A 165 6.17 -19.96 -6.33
N THR A 166 7.04 -20.26 -7.29
CA THR A 166 6.86 -19.91 -8.71
C THR A 166 5.63 -20.60 -9.32
N ARG A 167 5.47 -21.91 -9.07
CA ARG A 167 4.35 -22.68 -9.60
C ARG A 167 3.01 -22.16 -9.08
N ILE A 168 2.86 -22.03 -7.77
CA ILE A 168 1.59 -21.64 -7.14
C ILE A 168 1.24 -20.19 -7.46
N ALA A 169 2.22 -19.27 -7.49
CA ALA A 169 1.97 -17.90 -7.94
C ALA A 169 1.42 -17.85 -9.37
N ARG A 170 1.99 -18.67 -10.28
CA ARG A 170 1.54 -18.76 -11.67
C ARG A 170 0.15 -19.39 -11.78
N GLU A 171 -0.10 -20.52 -11.13
CA GLU A 171 -1.41 -21.20 -11.14
C GLU A 171 -2.51 -20.30 -10.53
N PHE A 172 -2.19 -19.57 -9.46
CA PHE A 172 -3.12 -18.64 -8.82
C PHE A 172 -3.52 -17.50 -9.75
N ALA A 173 -2.54 -16.88 -10.41
CA ALA A 173 -2.77 -15.79 -11.37
C ALA A 173 -3.48 -16.28 -12.63
N ASP A 174 -3.07 -17.43 -13.17
CA ASP A 174 -3.68 -18.06 -14.35
C ASP A 174 -5.15 -18.44 -14.12
N ASN A 175 -5.49 -18.98 -12.94
CA ASN A 175 -6.89 -19.19 -12.58
C ASN A 175 -7.66 -17.86 -12.51
N ALA A 176 -7.09 -16.83 -11.88
CA ALA A 176 -7.75 -15.54 -11.78
C ALA A 176 -7.99 -14.91 -13.16
N ASP A 177 -7.01 -14.96 -14.06
CA ASP A 177 -7.14 -14.50 -15.44
C ASP A 177 -8.28 -15.23 -16.18
N LYS A 178 -8.23 -16.57 -16.22
CA LYS A 178 -9.25 -17.41 -16.88
C LYS A 178 -10.66 -17.20 -16.35
N THR A 179 -10.78 -16.80 -15.09
CA THR A 179 -12.06 -16.74 -14.38
C THR A 179 -12.52 -15.33 -14.06
N HIS A 180 -11.77 -14.30 -14.48
CA HIS A 180 -12.00 -12.90 -14.14
C HIS A 180 -12.05 -12.68 -12.61
N GLY A 181 -11.00 -13.11 -11.92
CA GLY A 181 -10.76 -12.82 -10.52
C GLY A 181 -11.22 -13.88 -9.52
N ARG A 182 -11.57 -15.11 -9.93
CA ARG A 182 -12.05 -16.17 -8.99
C ARG A 182 -10.92 -16.96 -8.33
N SER A 183 -9.89 -16.25 -7.85
CA SER A 183 -8.89 -16.76 -6.92
C SER A 183 -9.07 -16.09 -5.56
N MET A 184 -9.03 -16.85 -4.47
CA MET A 184 -9.32 -16.37 -3.13
C MET A 184 -8.24 -16.82 -2.15
N ILE A 185 -7.93 -15.97 -1.17
CA ILE A 185 -7.07 -16.32 -0.04
C ILE A 185 -7.88 -16.20 1.24
N ILE A 186 -8.04 -17.33 1.93
CA ILE A 186 -8.64 -17.42 3.26
C ILE A 186 -7.53 -17.25 4.30
N VAL A 187 -7.65 -16.23 5.15
CA VAL A 187 -6.59 -15.85 6.11
C VAL A 187 -7.16 -15.60 7.50
N GLY A 188 -6.38 -15.93 8.53
CA GLY A 188 -6.78 -15.76 9.94
C GLY A 188 -5.62 -15.37 10.86
N ALA A 189 -5.80 -15.63 12.16
CA ALA A 189 -4.88 -15.21 13.23
C ALA A 189 -3.44 -15.72 13.07
N GLY A 190 -3.20 -16.82 12.34
CA GLY A 190 -1.85 -17.34 12.08
C GLY A 190 -0.93 -16.33 11.37
N LEU A 191 -1.48 -15.40 10.60
CA LEU A 191 -0.76 -14.27 9.99
C LEU A 191 -1.02 -12.95 10.72
N ASN A 192 -2.23 -12.77 11.28
CA ASN A 192 -2.68 -11.50 11.85
C ASN A 192 -2.20 -11.22 13.28
N HIS A 193 -1.74 -12.21 14.03
CA HIS A 193 -1.29 -12.03 15.41
C HIS A 193 0.24 -11.86 15.53
N TRP A 194 0.92 -11.62 14.41
CA TRP A 194 2.31 -11.18 14.40
C TRP A 194 2.41 -9.67 14.61
N TYR A 195 3.54 -9.20 15.15
CA TYR A 195 3.80 -7.75 15.28
C TYR A 195 3.73 -7.05 13.92
N HIS A 196 4.28 -7.67 12.87
CA HIS A 196 4.21 -7.20 11.48
C HIS A 196 3.01 -7.83 10.71
N LEU A 197 1.83 -7.89 11.34
CA LEU A 197 0.59 -8.38 10.72
C LEU A 197 0.24 -7.66 9.41
N ASP A 198 0.60 -6.39 9.31
CA ASP A 198 0.33 -5.53 8.17
C ASP A 198 1.16 -5.93 6.95
N MET A 199 2.41 -6.35 7.13
CA MET A 199 3.25 -6.86 6.04
C MET A 199 2.72 -8.18 5.49
N ASN A 200 2.32 -9.09 6.39
CA ASN A 200 1.65 -10.34 6.00
C ASN A 200 0.40 -10.06 5.18
N TYR A 201 -0.47 -9.16 5.65
CA TYR A 201 -1.73 -8.86 4.99
C TYR A 201 -1.52 -8.15 3.65
N ARG A 202 -0.65 -7.14 3.61
CA ARG A 202 -0.37 -6.39 2.37
C ARG A 202 0.24 -7.28 1.29
N GLY A 203 1.06 -8.27 1.65
CA GLY A 203 1.55 -9.27 0.70
C GLY A 203 0.42 -10.04 0.03
N LEU A 204 -0.48 -10.64 0.83
CA LEU A 204 -1.66 -11.38 0.33
C LEU A 204 -2.62 -10.47 -0.44
N ILE A 205 -2.85 -9.25 0.04
CA ILE A 205 -3.74 -8.26 -0.61
C ILE A 205 -3.18 -7.85 -1.96
N ASN A 206 -1.87 -7.58 -2.08
CA ASN A 206 -1.25 -7.24 -3.36
C ASN A 206 -1.45 -8.35 -4.40
N MET A 207 -1.27 -9.62 -4.02
CA MET A 207 -1.52 -10.75 -4.92
C MET A 207 -2.96 -10.71 -5.48
N LEU A 208 -3.94 -10.45 -4.63
CA LEU A 208 -5.35 -10.38 -5.01
C LEU A 208 -5.69 -9.14 -5.85
N VAL A 209 -5.06 -7.99 -5.56
CA VAL A 209 -5.21 -6.76 -6.35
C VAL A 209 -4.62 -6.95 -7.75
N PHE A 210 -3.39 -7.47 -7.86
CA PHE A 210 -2.73 -7.71 -9.14
C PHE A 210 -3.50 -8.70 -10.02
N CYS A 211 -4.22 -9.65 -9.40
CA CYS A 211 -5.04 -10.64 -10.09
C CYS A 211 -6.52 -10.22 -10.23
N GLY A 212 -6.89 -8.98 -9.92
CA GLY A 212 -8.28 -8.49 -10.07
C GLY A 212 -9.34 -9.25 -9.26
N CYS A 213 -8.96 -9.85 -8.13
CA CYS A 213 -9.84 -10.76 -7.39
C CYS A 213 -10.77 -10.05 -6.39
N ILE A 214 -10.39 -8.87 -5.92
CA ILE A 214 -11.17 -8.13 -4.90
C ILE A 214 -12.45 -7.57 -5.54
N GLY A 215 -13.60 -7.94 -5.00
CA GLY A 215 -14.91 -7.51 -5.49
C GLY A 215 -15.60 -8.49 -6.44
N GLN A 216 -14.94 -9.59 -6.81
CA GLN A 216 -15.52 -10.64 -7.66
C GLN A 216 -16.02 -11.84 -6.85
N SER A 217 -17.20 -12.36 -7.20
CA SER A 217 -17.76 -13.55 -6.54
C SER A 217 -16.86 -14.77 -6.78
N GLY A 218 -16.50 -15.47 -5.70
CA GLY A 218 -15.52 -16.57 -5.74
C GLY A 218 -14.06 -16.12 -5.68
N GLY A 219 -13.79 -14.82 -5.54
CA GLY A 219 -12.46 -14.26 -5.40
C GLY A 219 -12.29 -13.36 -4.18
N GLY A 220 -11.05 -12.99 -3.88
CA GLY A 220 -10.73 -11.87 -3.00
C GLY A 220 -10.11 -12.23 -1.65
N TRP A 221 -10.12 -11.25 -0.75
CA TRP A 221 -9.51 -11.33 0.57
C TRP A 221 -10.55 -11.80 1.59
N ALA A 222 -10.39 -13.02 2.09
CA ALA A 222 -11.35 -13.68 2.96
C ALA A 222 -10.78 -13.84 4.37
N HIS A 223 -10.82 -12.75 5.13
CA HIS A 223 -10.35 -12.70 6.51
C HIS A 223 -11.39 -13.24 7.51
N TYR A 224 -10.99 -14.21 8.33
CA TYR A 224 -11.81 -14.76 9.40
C TYR A 224 -11.05 -14.81 10.73
N VAL A 225 -11.63 -14.15 11.75
CA VAL A 225 -11.15 -14.12 13.14
C VAL A 225 -12.34 -14.28 14.09
N GLY A 226 -12.63 -13.30 14.95
CA GLY A 226 -13.84 -13.25 15.77
C GLY A 226 -15.08 -12.86 14.98
N GLN A 227 -16.24 -12.95 15.64
CA GLN A 227 -17.55 -12.65 15.07
C GLN A 227 -17.83 -11.14 15.08
N GLU A 228 -17.10 -10.37 14.27
CA GLU A 228 -17.15 -8.89 14.28
C GLU A 228 -18.35 -8.31 13.52
N LYS A 229 -18.85 -9.02 12.50
CA LYS A 229 -19.90 -8.52 11.60
C LYS A 229 -21.29 -8.53 12.25
N LEU A 230 -21.57 -7.55 13.11
CA LEU A 230 -22.91 -7.23 13.60
C LEU A 230 -23.73 -6.64 12.44
N ARG A 231 -24.60 -7.45 11.83
CA ARG A 231 -25.34 -7.08 10.61
C ARG A 231 -26.21 -5.82 10.76
N PRO A 232 -27.08 -5.69 11.79
CA PRO A 232 -27.92 -4.49 11.95
C PRO A 232 -27.19 -3.32 12.63
N GLN A 233 -26.00 -2.95 12.10
CA GLN A 233 -25.07 -2.01 12.73
C GLN A 233 -25.71 -0.68 13.16
N THR A 234 -26.39 0.02 12.24
CA THR A 234 -26.96 1.36 12.50
C THR A 234 -28.22 1.35 13.36
N GLY A 235 -28.88 0.19 13.49
CA GLY A 235 -29.98 0.01 14.44
C GLY A 235 -29.48 -0.29 15.85
N TRP A 236 -28.39 -1.04 15.97
CA TRP A 236 -27.79 -1.40 17.25
C TRP A 236 -26.97 -0.27 17.89
N GLN A 237 -26.19 0.48 17.10
CA GLN A 237 -25.32 1.56 17.59
C GLN A 237 -26.02 2.60 18.49
N PRO A 238 -27.17 3.19 18.12
CA PRO A 238 -27.82 4.17 18.97
C PRO A 238 -28.29 3.56 20.29
N LEU A 239 -28.80 2.32 20.28
CA LEU A 239 -29.19 1.60 21.49
C LEU A 239 -27.99 1.32 22.41
N ALA A 240 -26.91 0.76 21.85
CA ALA A 240 -25.75 0.32 22.63
C ALA A 240 -25.01 1.47 23.31
N PHE A 241 -24.99 2.64 22.67
CA PHE A 241 -24.22 3.80 23.13
C PHE A 241 -25.10 5.00 23.51
N ALA A 242 -26.40 4.78 23.70
CA ALA A 242 -27.41 5.80 24.06
C ALA A 242 -27.38 7.05 23.16
N LEU A 243 -27.12 6.87 21.86
CA LEU A 243 -26.98 8.00 20.90
C LEU A 243 -28.32 8.62 20.51
N ASP A 244 -29.42 7.99 20.89
CA ASP A 244 -30.78 8.54 20.88
C ASP A 244 -30.99 9.58 22.00
N TRP A 245 -30.25 9.48 23.11
CA TRP A 245 -30.29 10.45 24.21
C TRP A 245 -29.17 11.48 24.16
N GLN A 246 -27.93 11.05 23.92
CA GLN A 246 -26.72 11.88 24.07
C GLN A 246 -25.66 11.54 23.02
N ARG A 247 -24.99 12.55 22.46
CA ARG A 247 -23.92 12.37 21.45
C ARG A 247 -22.73 13.31 21.72
N PRO A 248 -21.47 12.85 21.56
CA PRO A 248 -21.02 11.47 21.31
C PRO A 248 -20.88 10.61 22.59
N ALA A 249 -20.74 9.29 22.43
CA ALA A 249 -20.30 8.40 23.51
C ALA A 249 -18.77 8.44 23.71
N ARG A 250 -18.26 7.74 24.73
CA ARG A 250 -16.82 7.57 24.99
C ARG A 250 -16.34 6.19 24.54
N HIS A 251 -15.95 6.07 23.29
CA HIS A 251 -15.22 4.89 22.82
C HIS A 251 -13.75 4.96 23.24
N MET A 252 -13.15 3.81 23.54
CA MET A 252 -11.73 3.70 23.89
C MET A 252 -11.13 2.45 23.24
N ASN A 253 -9.96 2.57 22.61
CA ASN A 253 -9.26 1.43 22.02
C ASN A 253 -8.49 0.66 23.12
N SER A 254 -8.87 -0.59 23.35
CA SER A 254 -8.46 -1.32 24.55
C SER A 254 -6.97 -1.61 24.64
N THR A 255 -6.26 -1.82 23.52
CA THR A 255 -4.81 -2.10 23.53
C THR A 255 -4.03 -0.97 24.20
N SER A 256 -4.25 0.28 23.80
CA SER A 256 -3.58 1.43 24.43
C SER A 256 -4.06 1.65 25.86
N TYR A 257 -5.35 1.43 26.13
CA TYR A 257 -5.90 1.53 27.48
C TYR A 257 -5.20 0.57 28.45
N PHE A 258 -5.13 -0.73 28.11
CA PHE A 258 -4.49 -1.71 28.97
C PHE A 258 -2.98 -1.53 29.01
N TYR A 259 -2.32 -1.24 27.88
CA TYR A 259 -0.88 -0.95 27.86
C TYR A 259 -0.51 0.17 28.85
N ASN A 260 -1.30 1.24 28.89
CA ASN A 260 -1.17 2.35 29.84
C ASN A 260 -1.52 1.94 31.27
N HIS A 261 -2.76 1.50 31.52
CA HIS A 261 -3.31 1.36 32.87
C HIS A 261 -2.84 0.10 33.61
N SER A 262 -2.43 -0.95 32.89
CA SER A 262 -1.69 -2.07 33.50
C SER A 262 -0.18 -1.81 33.56
N SER A 263 0.26 -0.62 33.12
CA SER A 263 1.65 -0.18 33.14
C SER A 263 2.63 -1.11 32.43
N GLN A 264 2.16 -1.87 31.43
CA GLN A 264 3.02 -2.74 30.63
C GLN A 264 4.13 -1.95 29.93
N TRP A 265 3.88 -0.68 29.59
CA TRP A 265 4.88 0.22 29.02
C TRP A 265 6.12 0.42 29.90
N ARG A 266 6.02 0.20 31.23
CA ARG A 266 7.16 0.26 32.14
C ARG A 266 8.18 -0.86 31.89
N TYR A 267 7.81 -1.87 31.11
CA TYR A 267 8.62 -3.03 30.76
C TYR A 267 8.88 -3.12 29.25
N GLU A 268 8.67 -2.02 28.51
CA GLU A 268 8.92 -1.99 27.07
C GLU A 268 10.41 -2.18 26.77
N THR A 269 10.68 -2.96 25.71
CA THR A 269 12.03 -3.34 25.27
C THR A 269 12.39 -2.78 23.90
N VAL A 270 11.41 -2.18 23.20
CA VAL A 270 11.65 -1.43 21.97
C VAL A 270 12.30 -0.09 22.33
N TYR A 271 13.63 -0.03 22.27
CA TYR A 271 14.39 1.22 22.43
C TYR A 271 14.81 1.77 21.07
N ARG A 272 14.80 3.10 20.96
CA ARG A 272 15.37 3.79 19.81
C ARG A 272 16.89 3.54 19.82
N THR A 273 17.43 2.90 18.80
CA THR A 273 18.87 2.80 18.57
C THR A 273 19.46 4.21 18.60
N GLY A 274 20.25 4.53 19.64
CA GLY A 274 20.90 5.84 19.81
C GLY A 274 20.47 6.67 21.04
N THR A 275 19.44 6.28 21.80
CA THR A 275 19.18 6.90 23.11
C THR A 275 19.52 5.91 24.22
N ALA A 276 20.71 6.07 24.81
CA ALA A 276 21.00 5.48 26.10
C ALA A 276 20.00 6.04 27.11
N VAL A 277 19.10 5.19 27.61
CA VAL A 277 18.31 5.54 28.79
C VAL A 277 19.27 5.45 29.97
N ALA A 278 19.63 6.61 30.52
CA ALA A 278 20.23 6.66 31.83
C ALA A 278 19.24 6.04 32.81
N ASN A 279 19.57 4.88 33.36
CA ASN A 279 18.88 4.33 34.52
C ASN A 279 19.01 5.36 35.65
N GLY A 280 17.92 6.07 35.92
CA GLY A 280 17.79 6.95 37.07
C GLY A 280 16.94 6.26 38.13
N GLY A 281 17.60 5.94 39.26
CA GLY A 281 17.05 5.91 40.63
C GLY A 281 15.81 5.07 40.91
#